data_AF-A0A850HB94-F1
#
_entry.id   AF-A0A850HB94-F1
#
_cell.length_a   1.000
_cell.length_b   1.000
_cell.length_c   1.000
_cell.angle_alpha   90.00
_cell.angle_beta   90.00
_cell.angle_gamma   90.00
#
_symmetry.space_group_name_H-M   'P 1'
#
loop_
_entity.id
_entity.type
_entity.pdbx_description
1 polymer ?
#
loop_
_entity_poly.entity_id
_entity_poly.type
_entity_poly.pdbx_seq_one_letter_code
_entity_poly.pdbx_strand_id
1 'polypeptide(L)'
;MSAAPPEHGSAVLEVAELPITPLDASRAFYADHMADACKILEDGKTQVLTVHLPPAGKDHDDWRRTLARDLARQYAPLRVNVIGASEESGAELLDYLLRAPGVTGQYCPFND
;
A
#
# COMPACT_ATOMS: atom_id res chain seq x y z
N MET A 1 -24.61 -21.38 1.55
CA MET A 1 -24.80 -20.15 0.74
C MET A 1 -24.15 -19.02 1.53
N SER A 2 -22.89 -18.71 1.24
CA SER A 2 -22.20 -17.55 1.82
C SER A 2 -22.08 -16.52 0.71
N ALA A 3 -22.57 -15.32 0.96
CA ALA A 3 -22.67 -14.26 -0.05
C ALA A 3 -21.29 -13.97 -0.67
N ALA A 4 -21.25 -13.87 -2.00
CA ALA A 4 -20.08 -13.37 -2.71
C ALA A 4 -19.76 -11.97 -2.18
N PRO A 5 -18.51 -11.69 -1.77
CA PRO A 5 -18.14 -10.34 -1.42
C PRO A 5 -18.33 -9.44 -2.66
N PRO A 6 -18.84 -8.22 -2.48
CA PRO A 6 -19.04 -7.27 -3.57
C PRO A 6 -17.75 -7.05 -4.37
N GLU A 7 -17.90 -6.97 -5.69
CA GLU A 7 -16.87 -6.75 -6.72
C GLU A 7 -16.27 -5.34 -6.64
N HIS A 8 -15.74 -4.97 -5.48
CA HIS A 8 -15.08 -3.69 -5.27
C HIS A 8 -13.68 -3.77 -5.86
N GLY A 9 -13.35 -2.88 -6.81
CA GLY A 9 -12.05 -2.88 -7.48
C GLY A 9 -10.91 -2.79 -6.46
N SER A 10 -10.19 -3.89 -6.29
CA SER A 10 -9.01 -3.95 -5.44
C SER A 10 -7.78 -3.93 -6.34
N ALA A 11 -6.76 -3.18 -5.92
CA ALA A 11 -5.54 -3.03 -6.67
C ALA A 11 -4.32 -3.15 -5.73
N VAL A 12 -3.22 -3.63 -6.30
CA VAL A 12 -1.93 -3.69 -5.63
C VAL A 12 -0.92 -2.94 -6.49
N LEU A 13 -0.15 -2.05 -5.86
CA LEU A 13 1.02 -1.44 -6.48
C LEU A 13 2.25 -2.14 -5.91
N GLU A 14 2.84 -3.02 -6.70
CA GLU A 14 4.07 -3.74 -6.36
C GLU A 14 5.29 -2.86 -6.64
N VAL A 15 6.15 -2.69 -5.63
CA VAL A 15 7.44 -2.01 -5.74
C VAL A 15 8.52 -3.03 -5.45
N ALA A 16 9.25 -3.46 -6.49
CA ALA A 16 10.21 -4.56 -6.36
C ALA A 16 11.45 -4.17 -5.55
N GLU A 17 12.00 -2.98 -5.80
CA GLU A 17 13.26 -2.53 -5.20
C GLU A 17 13.21 -1.05 -4.87
N LEU A 18 13.90 -0.67 -3.80
CA LEU A 18 14.14 0.72 -3.43
C LEU A 18 15.59 0.84 -2.91
N PRO A 19 16.20 2.04 -3.01
CA PRO A 19 17.46 2.33 -2.35
C PRO A 19 17.46 1.96 -0.86
N ILE A 20 18.62 1.62 -0.32
CA ILE A 20 18.76 1.15 1.07
C ILE A 20 18.50 2.29 2.07
N THR A 21 18.92 3.52 1.76
CA THR A 21 18.77 4.66 2.68
C THR A 21 17.33 5.17 2.67
N PRO A 22 16.72 5.51 3.83
CA PRO A 22 15.33 5.98 3.86
C PRO A 22 15.06 7.24 3.02
N LEU A 23 16.04 8.15 2.95
CA LEU A 23 15.89 9.39 2.19
C LEU A 23 15.91 9.14 0.68
N ASP A 24 16.83 8.29 0.20
CA ASP A 24 16.87 7.95 -1.23
C ASP A 24 15.67 7.06 -1.62
N ALA A 25 15.24 6.15 -0.73
CA ALA A 25 14.08 5.29 -0.93
C ALA A 25 12.79 6.08 -1.07
N SER A 26 12.55 7.01 -0.13
CA SER A 26 11.37 7.88 -0.20
C SER A 26 11.41 8.74 -1.46
N ARG A 27 12.55 9.37 -1.80
CA ARG A 27 12.70 10.13 -3.05
C ARG A 27 12.35 9.27 -4.28
N ALA A 28 12.90 8.06 -4.38
CA ALA A 28 12.64 7.14 -5.49
C ALA A 28 11.16 6.78 -5.56
N PHE A 29 10.53 6.44 -4.43
CA PHE A 29 9.09 6.16 -4.40
C PHE A 29 8.25 7.34 -4.92
N TYR A 30 8.50 8.55 -4.41
CA TYR A 30 7.75 9.74 -4.84
C TYR A 30 8.00 10.12 -6.30
N ALA A 31 9.22 9.91 -6.81
CA ALA A 31 9.58 10.21 -8.19
C ALA A 31 9.00 9.20 -9.19
N ASP A 32 9.09 7.91 -8.86
CA ASP A 32 8.92 6.84 -9.84
C ASP A 32 7.59 6.08 -9.69
N HIS A 33 6.97 6.09 -8.50
CA HIS A 33 5.79 5.26 -8.21
C HIS A 33 4.55 6.04 -7.78
N MET A 34 4.69 7.27 -7.27
CA MET A 34 3.55 8.05 -6.79
C MET A 34 2.51 8.31 -7.90
N ALA A 35 2.95 8.62 -9.12
CA ALA A 35 2.05 8.85 -10.25
C ALA A 35 1.18 7.63 -10.57
N ASP A 36 1.73 6.41 -10.44
CA ASP A 36 0.98 5.18 -10.65
C ASP A 36 -0.05 4.93 -9.53
N ALA A 37 0.32 5.20 -8.27
CA ALA A 37 -0.62 5.13 -7.15
C ALA A 37 -1.82 6.08 -7.38
N CYS A 38 -1.56 7.34 -7.76
CA CYS A 38 -2.60 8.31 -8.10
C CYS A 38 -3.48 7.83 -9.27
N LYS A 39 -2.85 7.34 -10.35
CA LYS A 39 -3.57 6.83 -11.53
C LYS A 39 -4.50 5.67 -11.20
N ILE A 40 -4.05 4.74 -10.35
CA ILE A 40 -4.88 3.62 -9.88
C ILE A 40 -6.07 4.14 -9.07
N LEU A 41 -5.84 5.08 -8.15
CA LEU A 41 -6.90 5.65 -7.31
C LEU A 41 -7.90 6.51 -8.10
N GLU A 42 -7.50 7.06 -9.25
CA GLU A 42 -8.32 7.92 -10.10
C GLU A 42 -9.00 7.18 -11.26
N ASP A 43 -8.82 5.85 -11.36
CA ASP A 43 -9.35 5.04 -12.48
C ASP A 43 -10.88 4.85 -12.49
N GLY A 44 -11.56 5.28 -11.41
CA GLY A 44 -13.00 5.17 -11.22
C GLY A 44 -13.52 3.75 -10.90
N LYS A 45 -12.62 2.76 -10.80
CA LYS A 45 -12.93 1.35 -10.53
C LYS A 45 -12.39 0.91 -9.17
N THR A 46 -11.22 1.40 -8.81
CA THR A 46 -10.52 1.07 -7.58
C THR A 46 -11.24 1.66 -6.37
N GLN A 47 -11.42 0.82 -5.36
CA GLN A 47 -12.01 1.11 -4.05
C GLN A 47 -10.98 0.90 -2.93
N VAL A 48 -9.98 0.05 -3.17
CA VAL A 48 -8.88 -0.22 -2.25
C VAL A 48 -7.57 -0.39 -3.01
N LEU A 49 -6.54 0.31 -2.57
CA LEU A 49 -5.16 0.15 -3.00
C LEU A 49 -4.31 -0.33 -1.82
N THR A 50 -3.55 -1.39 -2.03
CA THR A 50 -2.42 -1.72 -1.14
C THR A 50 -1.12 -1.46 -1.90
N VAL A 51 -0.26 -0.59 -1.38
CA VAL A 51 1.11 -0.42 -1.88
C VAL A 51 1.99 -1.45 -1.18
N HIS A 52 2.65 -2.30 -1.95
CA HIS A 52 3.51 -3.35 -1.43
C HIS A 52 4.97 -2.97 -1.69
N LEU A 53 5.65 -2.63 -0.60
CA LEU A 53 7.04 -2.19 -0.59
C LEU A 53 7.95 -3.34 -0.15
N PRO A 54 9.22 -3.35 -0.58
CA PRO A 54 10.17 -4.35 -0.11
C PRO A 54 10.38 -4.19 1.41
N PRO A 55 10.76 -5.28 2.12
CA PRO A 55 11.08 -5.20 3.54
C PRO A 55 12.23 -4.22 3.76
N ALA A 56 12.19 -3.49 4.87
CA ALA A 56 13.22 -2.53 5.21
C ALA A 56 13.34 -2.34 6.72
N GLY A 57 14.45 -1.76 7.16
CA GLY A 57 14.68 -1.42 8.55
C GLY A 57 13.66 -0.41 9.09
N LYS A 58 13.59 -0.33 10.43
CA LYS A 58 12.71 0.60 11.16
C LYS A 58 12.94 2.07 10.83
N ASP A 59 14.11 2.43 10.31
CA ASP A 59 14.44 3.76 9.83
C ASP A 59 13.62 4.20 8.60
N HIS A 60 12.91 3.27 7.95
CA HIS A 60 11.94 3.57 6.88
C HIS A 60 10.51 3.83 7.38
N ASP A 61 10.20 3.53 8.64
CA ASP A 61 8.81 3.46 9.10
C ASP A 61 8.06 4.79 9.00
N ASP A 62 8.74 5.91 9.26
CA ASP A 62 8.07 7.22 9.35
C ASP A 62 7.55 7.69 7.99
N TRP A 63 8.35 7.56 6.93
CA TRP A 63 7.93 8.00 5.59
C TRP A 63 6.89 7.05 4.99
N ARG A 64 7.01 5.74 5.23
CA ARG A 64 6.04 4.73 4.78
C ARG A 64 4.68 4.88 5.49
N ARG A 65 4.70 5.19 6.78
CA ARG A 65 3.50 5.50 7.56
C ARG A 65 2.85 6.80 7.13
N THR A 66 3.65 7.81 6.82
CA THR A 66 3.17 9.09 6.30
C THR A 66 2.50 8.89 4.95
N LEU A 67 3.15 8.16 4.04
CA LEU A 67 2.60 7.78 2.73
C LEU A 67 1.21 7.15 2.85
N ALA A 68 1.08 6.12 3.71
CA ALA A 68 -0.21 5.44 3.92
C ALA A 68 -1.30 6.42 4.38
N ARG A 69 -0.99 7.26 5.37
CA ARG A 69 -1.95 8.20 5.98
C ARG A 69 -2.35 9.31 5.02
N ASP A 70 -1.42 9.84 4.26
CA ASP A 70 -1.67 10.98 3.37
C ASP A 70 -2.46 10.53 2.14
N LEU A 71 -2.12 9.40 1.52
CA LEU A 71 -2.93 8.83 0.45
C LEU A 71 -4.35 8.50 0.91
N ALA A 72 -4.49 7.83 2.07
CA ALA A 72 -5.81 7.50 2.62
C ALA A 72 -6.67 8.75 2.91
N ARG A 73 -6.06 9.84 3.37
CA ARG A 73 -6.75 11.10 3.64
C ARG A 73 -7.13 11.82 2.35
N GLN A 74 -6.21 11.90 1.40
CA GLN A 74 -6.40 12.61 0.14
C GLN A 74 -7.47 11.95 -0.72
N TYR A 75 -7.49 10.62 -0.76
CA TYR A 75 -8.37 9.84 -1.64
C TYR A 75 -9.61 9.29 -0.93
N ALA A 76 -9.95 9.78 0.27
CA ALA A 76 -11.19 9.39 0.93
C ALA A 76 -12.41 9.63 0.01
N PRO A 77 -13.36 8.67 -0.13
CA PRO A 77 -13.55 7.48 0.72
C PRO A 77 -12.82 6.20 0.26
N LEU A 78 -11.92 6.27 -0.73
CA LEU A 78 -11.10 5.12 -1.15
C LEU A 78 -10.17 4.69 0.00
N ARG A 79 -9.85 3.39 0.05
CA ARG A 79 -8.96 2.85 1.08
C ARG A 79 -7.55 2.68 0.54
N VAL A 80 -6.57 3.14 1.31
CA VAL A 80 -5.15 2.97 0.95
C VAL A 80 -4.38 2.43 2.13
N ASN A 81 -3.62 1.36 1.95
CA ASN A 81 -2.72 0.81 2.96
C ASN A 81 -1.35 0.53 2.35
N VAL A 82 -0.34 0.35 3.20
CA VAL A 82 1.04 0.05 2.79
C VAL A 82 1.54 -1.17 3.56
N ILE A 83 2.11 -2.14 2.85
CA ILE A 83 2.84 -3.28 3.44
C ILE A 83 4.32 -3.08 3.13
N GLY A 84 5.19 -3.38 4.09
CA GLY A 84 6.63 -3.53 3.87
C GLY A 84 7.06 -4.94 4.24
N ALA A 85 7.05 -5.88 3.30
CA ALA A 85 7.30 -7.31 3.53
C ALA A 85 7.83 -7.96 2.25
N SER A 86 8.39 -9.16 2.34
CA SER A 86 8.55 -10.00 1.14
C SER A 86 7.18 -10.48 0.62
N GLU A 87 7.11 -10.88 -0.65
CA GLU A 87 5.90 -11.48 -1.25
C GLU A 87 5.37 -12.66 -0.45
N GLU A 88 6.25 -13.52 0.06
CA GLU A 88 5.87 -14.69 0.82
C GLU A 88 5.29 -14.31 2.19
N SER A 89 6.01 -13.49 2.97
CA SER A 89 5.58 -13.09 4.31
C SER A 89 4.34 -12.17 4.31
N GLY A 90 4.19 -11.35 3.26
CA GLY A 90 3.12 -10.35 3.14
C GLY A 90 1.80 -10.88 2.57
N ALA A 91 1.79 -12.07 1.94
CA ALA A 91 0.65 -12.55 1.15
C ALA A 91 -0.68 -12.60 1.92
N GLU A 92 -0.69 -13.16 3.14
CA GLU A 92 -1.91 -13.28 3.95
C GLU A 92 -2.42 -11.90 4.39
N LEU A 93 -1.51 -11.00 4.79
CA LEU A 93 -1.89 -9.65 5.17
C LEU A 93 -2.42 -8.85 3.97
N LEU A 94 -1.79 -8.99 2.80
CA LEU A 94 -2.24 -8.36 1.56
C LEU A 94 -3.68 -8.79 1.24
N ASP A 95 -3.94 -10.09 1.22
CA ASP A 95 -5.29 -10.63 0.98
C ASP A 95 -6.30 -10.15 2.04
N TYR A 96 -5.89 -10.01 3.30
CA TYR A 96 -6.72 -9.40 4.34
C TYR A 96 -7.04 -7.93 4.02
N LEU A 97 -6.04 -7.09 3.74
CA LEU A 97 -6.23 -5.65 3.54
C LEU A 97 -7.08 -5.31 2.31
N LEU A 98 -6.98 -6.11 1.25
CA LEU A 98 -7.82 -5.94 0.05
C LEU A 98 -9.30 -6.22 0.32
N ARG A 99 -9.63 -7.05 1.34
CA ARG A 99 -11.00 -7.45 1.67
C ARG A 99 -11.55 -6.76 2.93
N ALA A 100 -10.69 -6.21 3.78
CA ALA A 100 -11.10 -5.66 5.07
C ALA A 100 -11.94 -4.36 4.91
N PRO A 101 -13.23 -4.38 5.28
CA PRO A 101 -14.02 -3.16 5.26
C PRO A 101 -13.54 -2.21 6.36
N GLY A 102 -13.22 -0.97 5.98
CA GLY A 102 -12.88 0.11 6.92
C GLY A 102 -11.42 0.19 7.36
N VAL A 103 -10.53 -0.70 6.89
CA VAL A 103 -9.10 -0.58 7.15
C VAL A 103 -8.45 0.31 6.08
N THR A 104 -7.94 1.47 6.49
CA THR A 104 -7.26 2.43 5.63
C THR A 104 -6.21 3.21 6.43
N GLY A 105 -5.23 3.79 5.75
CA GLY A 105 -4.15 4.59 6.32
C GLY A 105 -3.15 3.80 7.15
N GLN A 106 -3.13 2.46 7.02
CA GLN A 106 -2.24 1.60 7.78
C GLN A 106 -0.92 1.37 7.05
N TYR A 107 0.16 1.37 7.80
CA TYR A 107 1.45 0.85 7.38
C TYR A 107 1.80 -0.35 8.26
N CYS A 108 2.03 -1.50 7.62
CA CYS A 108 2.28 -2.78 8.24
C CYS A 108 3.66 -3.32 7.84
N PRO A 109 4.70 -3.09 8.66
CA PRO A 109 6.03 -3.64 8.43
C PRO A 109 6.11 -5.12 8.83
N PHE A 110 6.86 -5.89 8.07
CA PHE A 110 7.42 -7.17 8.47
C PHE A 110 8.93 -7.02 8.57
N ASN A 111 9.49 -7.62 9.62
CA ASN A 111 10.93 -7.74 9.82
C ASN A 111 11.32 -9.18 9.49
N ASP A 112 11.28 -9.52 8.22
CA ASP A 112 11.84 -10.75 7.65
C ASP A 112 13.27 -10.53 7.14
#